data_AF-A0AAD2FTH4-F1
#
_entry.id   AF-A0AAD2FTH4-F1
#
_cell.length_a   1.000
_cell.length_b   1.000
_cell.length_c   1.000
_cell.angle_alpha   90.00
_cell.angle_beta   90.00
_cell.angle_gamma   90.00
#
_symmetry.space_group_name_H-M   'P 1'
#
loop_
_entity.id
_entity.type
_entity.pdbx_description
1 polymer ?
#
loop_
_entity_poly.entity_id
_entity_poly.type
_entity_poly.pdbx_seq_one_letter_code
_entity_poly.pdbx_strand_id
1 'polypeptide(L)'
;MDNDDTNSKVPLLEDIETPLEVSAESVYPVKNKNKECRWKNWKNCKHGKCKKARCVKKCLKVICKVALVGFLLFGAVASIAGYRWYRFVSHQVQQWTVTEPNALPVQDVPLEELALLEDSARFFWDSIQYGKVPEDFVLTAKDLNGFFASEERLRGNAFAEMKANEYQVSLSIPTDGLPGGKGRYFVATKTLNWDPENQELKVKIQPMDESMGTMAEAVLKLTTMEDGKTLNLQVLSGQGLGHIIPQKFIDEQYNLLEDLYNCDCHDHECKQARKFLEGLAGVAMEDGQVVVHADPEPKEATYYKEHEGHSWHHGHHGHRHHGKHGKHGHRHGDHHHGGDHGHHHGGRRHLRAKIGGHRHLKALHMLRKLMA
;
A
#
# COMPACT_ATOMS: atom_id res chain seq x y z
N MET A 1 -12.25 -40.98 -50.47
CA MET A 1 -12.80 -40.47 -49.19
C MET A 1 -11.79 -39.47 -48.72
N ASP A 2 -11.89 -38.29 -49.33
CA ASP A 2 -11.03 -37.15 -49.10
C ASP A 2 -11.63 -36.37 -47.94
N ASN A 3 -10.86 -36.16 -46.87
CA ASN A 3 -11.25 -35.28 -45.79
C ASN A 3 -10.34 -34.07 -45.80
N ASP A 4 -10.99 -32.95 -46.08
CA ASP A 4 -10.52 -31.57 -46.22
C ASP A 4 -9.76 -31.06 -45.00
N ASP A 5 -8.61 -30.44 -45.30
CA ASP A 5 -7.90 -29.51 -44.45
C ASP A 5 -8.74 -28.23 -44.24
N THR A 6 -9.30 -28.06 -43.04
CA THR A 6 -9.94 -26.79 -42.66
C THR A 6 -8.92 -25.84 -42.05
N ASN A 7 -8.47 -24.97 -42.93
CA ASN A 7 -7.60 -23.81 -42.75
C ASN A 7 -8.31 -22.73 -41.89
N SER A 8 -7.92 -22.60 -40.62
CA SER A 8 -8.38 -21.51 -39.74
C SER A 8 -7.54 -20.25 -39.99
N LYS A 9 -8.01 -19.39 -40.90
CA LYS A 9 -7.52 -18.02 -41.05
C LYS A 9 -8.30 -17.09 -40.13
N VAL A 10 -7.55 -16.40 -39.26
CA VAL A 10 -8.03 -15.26 -38.47
C VAL A 10 -8.31 -14.08 -39.41
N PRO A 11 -9.47 -13.41 -39.31
CA PRO A 11 -9.74 -12.22 -40.13
C PRO A 11 -8.93 -11.01 -39.63
N LEU A 12 -8.33 -10.29 -40.58
CA LEU A 12 -7.71 -8.98 -40.40
C LEU A 12 -8.79 -7.93 -40.13
N LEU A 13 -8.62 -7.18 -39.03
CA LEU A 13 -9.36 -5.94 -38.76
C LEU A 13 -8.76 -4.83 -39.64
N GLU A 14 -9.33 -4.65 -40.83
CA GLU A 14 -9.35 -3.36 -41.52
C GLU A 14 -10.78 -2.81 -41.44
N ASP A 15 -10.88 -1.49 -41.30
CA ASP A 15 -12.11 -0.67 -41.35
C ASP A 15 -12.96 -0.57 -40.07
N ILE A 16 -12.43 0.14 -39.07
CA ILE A 16 -13.27 1.02 -38.23
C ILE A 16 -12.61 2.41 -38.19
N GLU A 17 -12.94 3.23 -39.19
CA GLU A 17 -12.82 4.68 -39.08
C GLU A 17 -13.99 5.19 -38.22
N THR A 18 -13.71 5.64 -37.00
CA THR A 18 -14.62 6.54 -36.28
C THR A 18 -13.95 7.91 -36.11
N PRO A 19 -14.58 9.00 -36.58
CA PRO A 19 -14.07 10.35 -36.33
C PRO A 19 -14.31 10.72 -34.87
N LEU A 20 -13.22 10.97 -34.14
CA LEU A 20 -13.23 11.56 -32.81
C LEU A 20 -13.50 13.08 -32.95
N GLU A 21 -14.76 13.49 -32.85
CA GLU A 21 -15.11 14.87 -32.51
C GLU A 21 -14.71 15.14 -31.06
N VAL A 22 -13.53 15.74 -30.88
CA VAL A 22 -13.13 16.33 -29.59
C VAL A 22 -13.74 17.73 -29.51
N SER A 23 -14.94 17.84 -28.94
CA SER A 23 -15.48 19.12 -28.46
C SER A 23 -15.72 19.07 -26.95
N ALA A 24 -14.73 19.52 -26.20
CA ALA A 24 -14.93 20.00 -24.84
C ALA A 24 -13.88 21.05 -24.54
N GLU A 25 -14.23 22.27 -24.94
CA GLU A 25 -13.59 23.53 -24.60
C GLU A 25 -13.49 23.64 -23.07
N SER A 26 -12.34 23.23 -22.51
CA SER A 26 -12.07 23.46 -21.09
C SER A 26 -11.72 24.93 -20.89
N VAL A 27 -12.76 25.71 -20.59
CA VAL A 27 -12.67 27.10 -20.15
C VAL A 27 -11.95 27.12 -18.80
N TYR A 28 -10.63 27.22 -18.82
CA TYR A 28 -9.86 27.58 -17.63
C TYR A 28 -10.17 29.05 -17.28
N PRO A 29 -10.61 29.35 -16.04
CA PRO A 29 -10.77 30.74 -15.65
C PRO A 29 -9.40 31.42 -15.64
N VAL A 30 -9.22 32.36 -16.57
CA VAL A 30 -8.10 33.31 -16.62
C VAL A 30 -7.98 33.96 -15.24
N LYS A 31 -6.87 33.66 -14.55
CA LYS A 31 -6.49 34.33 -13.31
C LYS A 31 -6.32 35.82 -13.59
N ASN A 32 -7.34 36.60 -13.22
CA ASN A 32 -7.35 38.05 -13.35
C ASN A 32 -6.32 38.65 -12.37
N LYS A 33 -5.07 38.74 -12.81
CA LYS A 33 -3.97 39.44 -12.14
C LYS A 33 -4.13 40.95 -12.35
N ASN A 34 -5.16 41.55 -11.76
CA ASN A 34 -5.25 43.00 -11.59
C ASN A 34 -6.23 43.36 -10.47
N LYS A 35 -5.81 43.04 -9.24
CA LYS A 35 -6.18 43.85 -8.09
C LYS A 35 -4.88 44.28 -7.44
N GLU A 36 -4.29 45.32 -8.03
CA GLU A 36 -3.40 46.21 -7.31
C GLU A 36 -4.15 46.67 -6.05
N CYS A 37 -3.83 46.00 -4.96
CA CYS A 37 -4.13 46.45 -3.62
C CYS A 37 -3.38 47.77 -3.41
N ARG A 38 -4.05 48.88 -3.77
CA ARG A 38 -3.71 50.27 -3.48
C ARG A 38 -3.72 50.50 -1.96
N TRP A 39 -2.71 49.97 -1.26
CA TRP A 39 -2.46 50.18 0.17
C TRP A 39 -1.42 51.27 0.43
N LYS A 40 -1.41 52.32 -0.40
CA LYS A 40 -0.66 53.56 -0.12
C LYS A 40 -1.66 54.64 0.32
N ASN A 41 -2.02 54.63 1.61
CA ASN A 41 -2.37 55.82 2.43
C ASN A 41 -3.09 55.47 3.76
N TRP A 42 -2.54 54.56 4.57
CA TRP A 42 -3.04 54.40 5.96
C TRP A 42 -2.58 55.55 6.88
N LYS A 43 -1.56 56.33 6.51
CA LYS A 43 -0.94 57.32 7.42
C LYS A 43 -1.75 58.59 7.71
N ASN A 44 -2.91 58.81 7.06
CA ASN A 44 -3.70 60.04 7.23
C ASN A 44 -5.13 59.86 7.78
N CYS A 45 -5.39 58.81 8.56
CA CYS A 45 -6.57 58.81 9.44
C CYS A 45 -6.27 59.54 10.77
N LYS A 46 -6.11 60.86 10.71
CA LYS A 46 -6.14 61.75 11.88
C LYS A 46 -7.60 62.09 12.25
N HIS A 47 -8.35 61.09 12.68
CA HIS A 47 -9.60 61.30 13.42
C HIS A 47 -9.59 60.38 14.65
N GLY A 48 -9.21 60.97 15.78
CA GLY A 48 -9.34 60.37 17.10
C GLY A 48 -10.80 60.01 17.38
N LYS A 49 -11.00 58.90 18.10
CA LYS A 49 -12.29 58.32 18.52
C LYS A 49 -13.07 57.56 17.44
N CYS A 50 -12.39 56.74 16.64
CA CYS A 50 -13.07 55.64 15.95
C CYS A 50 -13.50 54.58 17.00
N LYS A 51 -14.80 54.41 17.25
CA LYS A 51 -15.42 53.43 18.18
C LYS A 51 -15.16 51.93 17.79
N LYS A 52 -14.07 51.63 17.10
CA LYS A 52 -13.72 50.31 16.54
C LYS A 52 -13.46 49.24 17.62
N ALA A 53 -12.89 49.59 18.77
CA ALA A 53 -12.61 48.62 19.84
C ALA A 53 -13.89 48.00 20.46
N ARG A 54 -15.03 48.71 20.45
CA ARG A 54 -16.31 48.16 20.92
C ARG A 54 -17.00 47.26 19.89
N CYS A 55 -16.73 47.45 18.60
CA CYS A 55 -17.29 46.61 17.54
C CYS A 55 -16.57 45.25 17.48
N VAL A 56 -15.23 45.24 17.59
CA VAL A 56 -14.43 44.01 17.60
C VAL A 56 -14.81 43.06 18.73
N LYS A 57 -15.04 43.57 19.94
CA LYS A 57 -15.47 42.74 21.08
C LYS A 57 -16.86 42.10 20.89
N LYS A 58 -17.78 42.79 20.19
CA LYS A 58 -19.11 42.24 19.88
C LYS A 58 -19.01 41.19 18.77
N CYS A 59 -18.26 41.45 17.70
CA CYS A 59 -18.05 40.48 16.63
C CYS A 59 -17.34 39.22 17.13
N LEU A 60 -16.31 39.35 17.97
CA LEU A 60 -15.60 38.20 18.53
C LEU A 60 -16.52 37.29 19.36
N LYS A 61 -17.40 37.87 20.20
CA LYS A 61 -18.37 37.09 20.98
C LYS A 61 -19.35 36.31 20.10
N VAL A 62 -19.80 36.88 18.99
CA VAL A 62 -20.69 36.19 18.04
C VAL A 62 -19.93 35.07 17.34
N ILE A 63 -18.72 35.33 16.85
CA ILE A 63 -17.89 34.32 16.18
C ILE A 63 -17.59 33.16 17.13
N CYS A 64 -17.21 33.42 18.39
CA CYS A 64 -16.97 32.36 19.37
C CYS A 64 -18.21 31.51 19.63
N LYS A 65 -19.41 32.12 19.72
CA LYS A 65 -20.66 31.37 19.90
C LYS A 65 -21.00 30.52 18.67
N VAL A 66 -20.88 31.08 17.47
CA VAL A 66 -21.13 30.35 16.21
C VAL A 66 -20.13 29.21 16.05
N ALA A 67 -18.85 29.45 16.33
CA ALA A 67 -17.80 28.42 16.29
C ALA A 67 -18.06 27.31 17.32
N LEU A 68 -18.50 27.65 18.53
CA LEU A 68 -18.85 26.67 19.56
C LEU A 68 -20.05 25.82 19.14
N VAL A 69 -21.12 26.43 18.61
CA VAL A 69 -22.27 25.69 18.08
C VAL A 69 -21.85 24.80 16.90
N GLY A 70 -21.04 25.33 15.98
CA GLY A 70 -20.51 24.57 14.85
C GLY A 70 -19.67 23.37 15.28
N PHE A 71 -18.81 23.52 16.29
CA PHE A 71 -18.01 22.42 16.84
C PHE A 71 -18.88 21.36 17.52
N LEU A 72 -19.92 21.75 18.26
CA LEU A 72 -20.86 20.81 18.86
C LEU A 72 -21.65 20.04 17.79
N LEU A 73 -22.13 20.72 16.75
CA LEU A 73 -22.82 20.06 15.63
C LEU A 73 -21.89 19.10 14.88
N PHE A 74 -20.65 19.51 14.60
CA PHE A 74 -19.65 18.64 13.97
C PHE A 74 -19.34 17.41 14.84
N GLY A 75 -19.14 17.61 16.15
CA GLY A 75 -18.93 16.53 17.11
C GLY A 75 -20.10 15.55 17.16
N ALA A 76 -21.34 16.06 17.14
CA ALA A 76 -22.53 15.22 17.11
C ALA A 76 -22.63 14.40 15.82
N VAL A 77 -22.41 15.02 14.65
CA VAL A 77 -22.42 14.32 13.35
C VAL A 77 -21.32 13.26 13.29
N ALA A 78 -20.09 13.59 13.71
CA ALA A 78 -18.98 12.65 13.76
C ALA A 78 -19.27 11.47 14.71
N SER A 79 -19.91 11.73 15.86
CA SER A 79 -20.29 10.69 16.82
C SER A 79 -21.35 9.74 16.25
N ILE A 80 -22.37 10.28 15.57
CA ILE A 80 -23.42 9.47 14.92
C ILE A 80 -22.81 8.63 13.79
N ALA A 81 -21.98 9.24 12.94
CA ALA A 81 -21.30 8.54 11.86
C ALA A 81 -20.39 7.43 12.40
N GLY A 82 -19.62 7.72 13.45
CA GLY A 82 -18.76 6.75 14.13
C GLY A 82 -19.55 5.59 14.73
N TYR A 83 -20.70 5.86 15.37
CA TYR A 83 -21.56 4.80 15.91
C TYR A 83 -22.19 3.94 14.82
N ARG A 84 -22.67 4.53 13.71
CA ARG A 84 -23.20 3.78 12.57
C ARG A 84 -22.13 2.90 11.92
N TRP A 85 -20.92 3.43 11.75
CA TRP A 85 -19.77 2.67 11.26
C TRP A 85 -19.43 1.51 12.19
N TYR A 86 -19.34 1.76 13.50
CA TYR A 86 -19.09 0.73 14.51
C TYR A 86 -20.12 -0.40 14.46
N ARG A 87 -21.42 -0.06 14.35
CA ARG A 87 -22.52 -1.04 14.24
C ARG A 87 -22.44 -1.84 12.94
N PHE A 88 -22.11 -1.19 11.83
CA PHE A 88 -21.94 -1.85 10.53
C PHE A 88 -20.77 -2.85 10.57
N VAL A 89 -19.59 -2.42 11.04
CA VAL A 89 -18.42 -3.30 11.20
C VAL A 89 -18.72 -4.45 12.16
N SER A 90 -19.38 -4.17 13.29
CA SER A 90 -19.77 -5.21 14.24
C SER A 90 -20.71 -6.25 13.65
N HIS A 91 -21.61 -5.83 12.75
CA HIS A 91 -22.50 -6.75 12.07
C HIS A 91 -21.75 -7.63 11.07
N GLN A 92 -20.85 -7.04 10.27
CA GLN A 92 -20.00 -7.79 9.34
C GLN A 92 -19.10 -8.79 10.08
N VAL A 93 -18.45 -8.37 11.17
CA VAL A 93 -17.64 -9.27 11.99
C VAL A 93 -18.49 -10.44 12.49
N GLN A 94 -19.68 -10.17 13.07
CA GLN A 94 -20.56 -11.25 13.55
C GLN A 94 -21.02 -12.20 12.43
N GLN A 95 -21.32 -11.68 11.25
CA GLN A 95 -21.76 -12.46 10.10
C GLN A 95 -20.68 -13.41 9.58
N TRP A 96 -19.42 -13.00 9.60
CA TRP A 96 -18.31 -13.71 8.94
C TRP A 96 -17.33 -14.38 9.92
N THR A 97 -17.69 -14.49 11.19
CA THR A 97 -16.87 -15.15 12.21
C THR A 97 -17.68 -16.20 12.94
N VAL A 98 -16.99 -17.15 13.55
CA VAL A 98 -17.57 -18.23 14.35
C VAL A 98 -17.13 -18.10 15.81
N THR A 99 -17.80 -18.77 16.74
CA THR A 99 -17.46 -18.75 18.17
C THR A 99 -16.40 -19.78 18.55
N GLU A 100 -16.15 -20.77 17.69
CA GLU A 100 -15.19 -21.84 17.93
C GLU A 100 -14.00 -21.69 16.99
N PRO A 101 -12.75 -21.69 17.50
CA PRO A 101 -11.57 -21.69 16.64
C PRO A 101 -11.44 -23.02 15.90
N ASN A 102 -10.84 -22.99 14.72
CA ASN A 102 -10.41 -24.21 14.05
C ASN A 102 -8.94 -24.48 14.43
N ALA A 103 -8.66 -25.66 14.99
CA ALA A 103 -7.30 -26.04 15.36
C ALA A 103 -6.52 -26.41 14.08
N LEU A 104 -5.57 -25.56 13.71
CA LEU A 104 -4.73 -25.80 12.54
C LEU A 104 -3.41 -26.48 12.94
N PRO A 105 -2.82 -27.33 12.06
CA PRO A 105 -1.53 -27.93 12.32
C PRO A 105 -0.45 -26.87 12.55
N VAL A 106 0.50 -27.18 13.43
CA VAL A 106 1.68 -26.35 13.67
C VAL A 106 2.89 -27.11 13.18
N GLN A 107 3.64 -26.49 12.27
CA GLN A 107 4.89 -27.05 11.76
C GLN A 107 6.06 -26.28 12.37
N ASP A 108 6.73 -26.92 13.34
CA ASP A 108 7.90 -26.34 13.98
C ASP A 108 9.12 -26.46 13.07
N VAL A 109 9.62 -25.31 12.62
CA VAL A 109 10.86 -25.17 11.86
C VAL A 109 11.86 -24.41 12.75
N PRO A 110 13.12 -24.87 12.86
CA PRO A 110 14.14 -24.16 13.61
C PRO A 110 14.29 -22.71 13.13
N LEU A 111 14.41 -21.76 14.06
CA LEU A 111 14.59 -20.34 13.71
C LEU A 111 15.83 -20.09 12.84
N GLU A 112 16.85 -20.92 12.98
CA GLU A 112 18.06 -20.86 12.15
C GLU A 112 17.76 -21.20 10.67
N GLU A 113 16.90 -22.19 10.41
CA GLU A 113 16.47 -22.52 9.03
C GLU A 113 15.65 -21.37 8.43
N LEU A 114 14.73 -20.76 9.20
CA LEU A 114 13.94 -19.61 8.75
C LEU A 114 14.79 -18.37 8.48
N ALA A 115 15.82 -18.13 9.30
CA ALA A 115 16.76 -17.03 9.09
C ALA A 115 17.60 -17.22 7.81
N LEU A 116 18.06 -18.44 7.53
CA LEU A 116 18.76 -18.76 6.29
C LEU A 116 17.88 -18.54 5.06
N LEU A 117 16.60 -18.90 5.14
CA LEU A 117 15.66 -18.65 4.07
C LEU A 117 15.39 -17.16 3.85
N GLU A 118 15.24 -16.37 4.92
CA GLU A 118 15.11 -14.91 4.82
C GLU A 118 16.35 -14.30 4.15
N ASP A 119 17.55 -14.72 4.53
CA ASP A 119 18.79 -14.29 3.91
C ASP A 119 18.87 -14.70 2.44
N SER A 120 18.40 -15.90 2.08
CA SER A 120 18.32 -16.35 0.69
C SER A 120 17.36 -15.49 -0.14
N ALA A 121 16.17 -15.15 0.40
CA ALA A 121 15.21 -14.27 -0.25
C ALA A 121 15.78 -12.85 -0.46
N ARG A 122 16.48 -12.31 0.55
CA ARG A 122 17.16 -11.01 0.45
C ARG A 122 18.28 -11.04 -0.58
N PHE A 123 19.08 -12.10 -0.60
CA PHE A 123 20.16 -12.26 -1.58
C PHE A 123 19.62 -12.36 -3.01
N PHE A 124 18.53 -13.11 -3.21
CA PHE A 124 17.84 -13.19 -4.50
C PHE A 124 17.35 -11.82 -4.97
N TRP A 125 16.63 -11.11 -4.09
CA TRP A 125 16.15 -9.75 -4.34
C TRP A 125 17.30 -8.80 -4.71
N ASP A 126 18.33 -8.71 -3.87
CA ASP A 126 19.46 -7.81 -4.06
C ASP A 126 20.23 -8.13 -5.35
N SER A 127 20.39 -9.41 -5.68
CA SER A 127 21.04 -9.83 -6.93
C SER A 127 20.33 -9.27 -8.16
N ILE A 128 19.00 -9.35 -8.20
CA ILE A 128 18.19 -8.72 -9.26
C ILE A 128 18.35 -7.20 -9.22
N GLN A 129 18.33 -6.57 -8.05
CA GLN A 129 18.56 -5.13 -7.90
C GLN A 129 19.96 -4.69 -8.39
N TYR A 130 20.94 -5.58 -8.42
CA TYR A 130 22.27 -5.32 -8.98
C TYR A 130 22.44 -5.79 -10.43
N GLY A 131 21.38 -6.29 -11.08
CA GLY A 131 21.44 -6.79 -12.45
C GLY A 131 22.25 -8.08 -12.59
N LYS A 132 22.33 -8.87 -11.51
CA LYS A 132 22.93 -10.21 -11.51
C LYS A 132 21.82 -11.24 -11.67
N VAL A 133 22.18 -12.41 -12.19
CA VAL A 133 21.29 -13.58 -12.25
C VAL A 133 21.55 -14.44 -11.01
N PRO A 134 20.70 -14.37 -9.96
CA PRO A 134 20.79 -15.31 -8.85
C PRO A 134 20.34 -16.72 -9.27
N GLU A 135 20.65 -17.71 -8.43
CA GLU A 135 19.97 -19.01 -8.51
C GLU A 135 18.47 -18.85 -8.20
N ASP A 136 17.66 -19.81 -8.66
CA ASP A 136 16.23 -19.81 -8.42
C ASP A 136 15.92 -19.78 -6.92
N PHE A 137 14.97 -18.94 -6.53
CA PHE A 137 14.49 -18.89 -5.15
C PHE A 137 13.33 -19.88 -4.98
N VAL A 138 13.51 -20.83 -4.07
CA VAL A 138 12.50 -21.86 -3.75
C VAL A 138 11.91 -21.57 -2.37
N LEU A 139 10.58 -21.48 -2.32
CA LEU A 139 9.81 -21.35 -1.08
C LEU A 139 8.91 -22.58 -0.92
N THR A 140 9.18 -23.43 0.07
CA THR A 140 8.36 -24.62 0.31
C THR A 140 7.18 -24.34 1.22
N ALA A 141 6.19 -25.24 1.23
CA ALA A 141 5.08 -25.20 2.18
C ALA A 141 5.58 -25.33 3.64
N LYS A 142 6.64 -26.13 3.87
CA LYS A 142 7.28 -26.26 5.20
C LYS A 142 7.78 -24.90 5.69
N ASP A 143 8.48 -24.18 4.81
CA ASP A 143 9.07 -22.90 5.15
C ASP A 143 8.03 -21.85 5.51
N LEU A 144 6.98 -21.75 4.69
CA LEU A 144 5.87 -20.83 4.93
C LEU A 144 5.13 -21.14 6.23
N ASN A 145 4.85 -22.43 6.49
CA ASN A 145 4.22 -22.86 7.74
C ASN A 145 5.15 -22.64 8.95
N GLY A 146 6.46 -22.75 8.77
CA GLY A 146 7.45 -22.38 9.77
C GLY A 146 7.39 -20.89 10.12
N PHE A 147 7.27 -20.01 9.11
CA PHE A 147 7.05 -18.58 9.36
C PHE A 147 5.74 -18.32 10.12
N PHE A 148 4.63 -18.96 9.75
CA PHE A 148 3.39 -18.86 10.52
C PHE A 148 3.56 -19.34 11.96
N ALA A 149 4.28 -20.44 12.17
CA ALA A 149 4.54 -21.01 13.49
C ALA A 149 5.49 -20.16 14.36
N SER A 150 6.35 -19.34 13.73
CA SER A 150 7.27 -18.43 14.40
C SER A 150 6.58 -17.20 14.99
N GLU A 151 5.40 -16.83 14.46
CA GLU A 151 4.65 -15.68 14.91
C GLU A 151 3.52 -16.07 15.87
N GLU A 152 3.54 -15.53 17.10
CA GLU A 152 2.61 -15.90 18.18
C GLU A 152 1.13 -15.81 17.75
N ARG A 153 0.78 -14.83 16.91
CA ARG A 153 -0.59 -14.63 16.43
C ARG A 153 -1.02 -15.61 15.34
N LEU A 154 -0.07 -16.19 14.60
CA LEU A 154 -0.33 -17.09 13.48
C LEU A 154 -0.08 -18.56 13.83
N ARG A 155 0.70 -18.83 14.87
CA ARG A 155 0.98 -20.18 15.37
C ARG A 155 -0.32 -20.89 15.76
N GLY A 156 -0.69 -21.93 15.00
CA GLY A 156 -1.93 -22.68 15.16
C GLY A 156 -3.19 -21.97 14.61
N ASN A 157 -3.01 -20.78 14.03
CA ASN A 157 -4.08 -19.93 13.47
C ASN A 157 -3.91 -19.69 11.96
N ALA A 158 -2.83 -20.14 11.35
CA ALA A 158 -2.61 -20.14 9.91
C ALA A 158 -1.86 -21.41 9.49
N PHE A 159 -2.29 -22.01 8.38
CA PHE A 159 -1.62 -23.17 7.77
C PHE A 159 -1.80 -23.10 6.26
N ALA A 160 -0.72 -23.35 5.52
CA ALA A 160 -0.69 -23.33 4.08
C ALA A 160 -0.43 -24.71 3.48
N GLU A 161 -1.11 -24.97 2.38
CA GLU A 161 -0.86 -26.08 1.47
C GLU A 161 -0.50 -25.53 0.09
N MET A 162 0.48 -26.17 -0.56
CA MET A 162 0.89 -25.85 -1.93
C MET A 162 0.75 -27.11 -2.77
N LYS A 163 0.01 -27.00 -3.87
CA LYS A 163 -0.13 -28.01 -4.91
C LYS A 163 0.24 -27.37 -6.23
N ALA A 164 0.47 -28.19 -7.25
CA ALA A 164 0.66 -27.68 -8.60
C ALA A 164 -0.47 -26.72 -8.98
N ASN A 165 -0.11 -25.49 -9.35
CA ASN A 165 -1.04 -24.42 -9.72
C ASN A 165 -2.06 -23.98 -8.65
N GLU A 166 -1.93 -24.43 -7.40
CA GLU A 166 -2.86 -24.09 -6.33
C GLU A 166 -2.14 -23.81 -5.01
N TYR A 167 -2.47 -22.69 -4.40
CA TYR A 167 -2.02 -22.29 -3.08
C TYR A 167 -3.22 -22.07 -2.18
N GLN A 168 -3.26 -22.78 -1.06
CA GLN A 168 -4.35 -22.72 -0.10
C GLN A 168 -3.81 -22.28 1.25
N VAL A 169 -4.51 -21.37 1.93
CA VAL A 169 -4.22 -20.95 3.31
C VAL A 169 -5.49 -21.06 4.13
N SER A 170 -5.47 -21.94 5.13
CA SER A 170 -6.48 -21.99 6.17
C SER A 170 -6.12 -21.01 7.29
N LEU A 171 -7.11 -20.27 7.77
CA LEU A 171 -6.98 -19.25 8.81
C LEU A 171 -7.98 -19.53 9.93
N SER A 172 -7.57 -19.26 11.17
CA SER A 172 -8.40 -19.26 12.38
C SER A 172 -7.93 -18.15 13.31
N ILE A 173 -8.20 -16.89 12.95
CA ILE A 173 -7.63 -15.73 13.62
C ILE A 173 -8.62 -15.16 14.65
N PRO A 174 -8.21 -14.93 15.92
CA PRO A 174 -9.08 -14.29 16.91
C PRO A 174 -9.43 -12.85 16.50
N THR A 175 -10.69 -12.45 16.68
CA THR A 175 -11.19 -11.14 16.27
C THR A 175 -11.52 -10.21 17.44
N ASP A 176 -11.02 -10.49 18.64
CA ASP A 176 -11.31 -9.73 19.86
C ASP A 176 -10.99 -8.22 19.77
N GLY A 177 -10.05 -7.84 18.92
CA GLY A 177 -9.69 -6.44 18.67
C GLY A 177 -10.69 -5.68 17.78
N LEU A 178 -11.63 -6.36 17.14
CA LEU A 178 -12.61 -5.77 16.22
C LEU A 178 -13.96 -5.53 16.91
N PRO A 179 -14.71 -4.47 16.52
CA PRO A 179 -16.10 -4.29 16.96
C PRO A 179 -16.91 -5.58 16.80
N GLY A 180 -17.53 -6.06 17.87
CA GLY A 180 -18.35 -7.27 17.84
C GLY A 180 -17.59 -8.61 17.73
N GLY A 181 -16.26 -8.61 17.72
CA GLY A 181 -15.43 -9.81 17.53
C GLY A 181 -14.98 -10.50 18.83
N LYS A 182 -15.39 -10.00 19.99
CA LYS A 182 -15.03 -10.59 21.29
C LYS A 182 -15.47 -12.06 21.38
N GLY A 183 -14.52 -12.97 21.63
CA GLY A 183 -14.75 -14.41 21.69
C GLY A 183 -15.15 -15.02 20.35
N ARG A 184 -14.75 -14.40 19.23
CA ARG A 184 -15.05 -14.87 17.87
C ARG A 184 -13.78 -15.00 17.05
N TYR A 185 -13.80 -15.91 16.10
CA TYR A 185 -12.69 -16.27 15.24
C TYR A 185 -13.09 -16.09 13.78
N PHE A 186 -12.20 -15.49 13.00
CA PHE A 186 -12.29 -15.51 11.56
C PHE A 186 -11.69 -16.83 11.07
N VAL A 187 -12.57 -17.77 10.72
CA VAL A 187 -12.20 -19.09 10.22
C VAL A 187 -12.54 -19.17 8.74
N ALA A 188 -11.53 -19.21 7.89
CA ALA A 188 -11.69 -19.19 6.45
C ALA A 188 -10.54 -19.90 5.74
N THR A 189 -10.80 -20.34 4.53
CA THR A 189 -9.81 -20.82 3.58
C THR A 189 -9.67 -19.80 2.45
N LYS A 190 -8.44 -19.36 2.21
CA LYS A 190 -8.07 -18.58 1.02
C LYS A 190 -7.42 -19.52 0.02
N THR A 191 -7.98 -19.62 -1.18
CA THR A 191 -7.40 -20.36 -2.30
C THR A 191 -6.96 -19.39 -3.38
N LEU A 192 -5.78 -19.63 -3.93
CA LEU A 192 -5.25 -19.00 -5.13
C LEU A 192 -4.97 -20.12 -6.12
N ASN A 193 -5.60 -20.07 -7.28
CA ASN A 193 -5.45 -21.07 -8.34
C ASN A 193 -5.01 -20.37 -9.63
N TRP A 194 -3.92 -20.85 -10.22
CA TRP A 194 -3.32 -20.31 -11.43
C TRP A 194 -3.64 -21.22 -12.62
N ASP A 195 -4.28 -20.66 -13.64
CA ASP A 195 -4.55 -21.34 -14.90
C ASP A 195 -3.55 -20.82 -15.95
N PRO A 196 -2.47 -21.57 -16.25
CA PRO A 196 -1.46 -21.13 -17.19
C PRO A 196 -1.97 -21.09 -18.64
N GLU A 197 -3.01 -21.85 -18.99
CA GLU A 197 -3.56 -21.89 -20.36
C GLU A 197 -4.31 -20.61 -20.68
N ASN A 198 -5.14 -20.16 -19.74
CA ASN A 198 -5.95 -18.95 -19.88
C ASN A 198 -5.25 -17.70 -19.30
N GLN A 199 -4.09 -17.89 -18.66
CA GLN A 199 -3.36 -16.88 -17.90
C GLN A 199 -4.23 -16.23 -16.82
N GLU A 200 -5.05 -17.03 -16.16
CA GLU A 200 -6.02 -16.58 -15.17
C GLU A 200 -5.57 -16.93 -13.74
N LEU A 201 -5.66 -15.95 -12.85
CA LEU A 201 -5.44 -16.11 -11.43
C LEU A 201 -6.78 -16.00 -10.69
N LYS A 202 -7.26 -17.12 -10.15
CA LYS A 202 -8.51 -17.20 -9.38
C LYS A 202 -8.17 -17.11 -7.90
N VAL A 203 -8.67 -16.09 -7.23
CA VAL A 203 -8.51 -15.88 -5.79
C VAL A 203 -9.87 -16.02 -5.13
N LYS A 204 -10.00 -16.93 -4.16
CA LYS A 204 -11.23 -17.17 -3.43
C LYS A 204 -10.98 -17.16 -1.92
N ILE A 205 -11.85 -16.51 -1.16
CA ILE A 205 -11.88 -16.54 0.30
C ILE A 205 -13.24 -17.09 0.69
N GLN A 206 -13.24 -18.25 1.35
CA GLN A 206 -14.43 -18.97 1.75
C GLN A 206 -14.37 -19.24 3.27
N PRO A 207 -15.35 -18.76 4.06
CA PRO A 207 -15.52 -19.20 5.44
C PRO A 207 -15.66 -20.72 5.50
N MET A 208 -15.19 -21.33 6.59
CA MET A 208 -15.30 -22.79 6.76
C MET A 208 -16.75 -23.26 6.92
N ASP A 209 -17.62 -22.41 7.46
CA ASP A 209 -19.06 -22.64 7.46
C ASP A 209 -19.63 -22.32 6.07
N GLU A 210 -19.91 -23.37 5.30
CA GLU A 210 -20.44 -23.27 3.93
C GLU A 210 -21.76 -22.47 3.85
N SER A 211 -22.54 -22.41 4.94
CA SER A 211 -23.79 -21.66 4.99
C SER A 211 -23.59 -20.14 4.89
N MET A 212 -22.37 -19.66 5.18
CA MET A 212 -22.00 -18.24 5.03
C MET A 212 -21.73 -17.86 3.56
N GLY A 213 -21.58 -18.84 2.66
CA GLY A 213 -21.26 -18.63 1.26
C GLY A 213 -19.85 -18.09 1.02
N THR A 214 -19.54 -17.72 -0.23
CA THR A 214 -18.23 -17.16 -0.58
C THR A 214 -18.10 -15.74 -0.03
N MET A 215 -17.09 -15.49 0.80
CA MET A 215 -16.82 -14.15 1.31
C MET A 215 -16.29 -13.24 0.21
N ALA A 216 -15.31 -13.70 -0.55
CA ALA A 216 -14.75 -12.95 -1.67
C ALA A 216 -14.22 -13.89 -2.75
N GLU A 217 -14.30 -13.47 -3.99
CA GLU A 217 -13.79 -14.19 -5.16
C GLU A 217 -13.41 -13.18 -6.23
N ALA A 218 -12.30 -13.41 -6.91
CA ALA A 218 -11.88 -12.62 -8.05
C ALA A 218 -11.18 -13.52 -9.07
N VAL A 219 -11.47 -13.29 -10.35
CA VAL A 219 -10.72 -13.86 -11.46
C VAL A 219 -9.94 -12.74 -12.10
N LEU A 220 -8.61 -12.85 -12.07
CA LEU A 220 -7.70 -11.89 -12.65
C LEU A 220 -7.07 -12.50 -13.90
N LYS A 221 -6.74 -11.69 -14.91
CA LYS A 221 -6.00 -12.13 -16.09
C LYS A 221 -4.64 -11.45 -16.10
N LEU A 222 -3.57 -12.23 -16.23
CA LEU A 222 -2.21 -11.73 -16.33
C LEU A 222 -1.73 -11.89 -17.78
N THR A 223 -1.64 -10.80 -18.51
CA THR A 223 -1.09 -10.79 -19.87
C THR A 223 0.17 -9.93 -19.95
N THR A 224 0.86 -9.96 -21.08
CA THR A 224 1.90 -8.97 -21.41
C THR A 224 1.31 -7.92 -22.34
N MET A 225 1.66 -6.66 -22.14
CA MET A 225 1.26 -5.56 -23.02
C MET A 225 1.97 -5.64 -24.39
N GLU A 226 1.57 -4.78 -25.33
CA GLU A 226 2.12 -4.73 -26.71
C GLU A 226 3.65 -4.53 -26.76
N ASP A 227 4.23 -3.95 -25.71
CA ASP A 227 5.67 -3.75 -25.60
C ASP A 227 6.46 -5.04 -25.31
N GLY A 228 5.76 -6.15 -25.03
CA GLY A 228 6.32 -7.45 -24.71
C GLY A 228 7.07 -7.49 -23.38
N LYS A 229 6.98 -6.45 -22.55
CA LYS A 229 7.77 -6.30 -21.30
C LYS A 229 6.91 -5.96 -20.10
N THR A 230 5.86 -5.19 -20.28
CA THR A 230 5.01 -4.71 -19.21
C THR A 230 3.93 -5.75 -18.91
N LEU A 231 3.85 -6.21 -17.66
CA LEU A 231 2.78 -7.09 -17.22
C LEU A 231 1.48 -6.29 -17.06
N ASN A 232 0.39 -6.89 -17.52
CA ASN A 232 -0.96 -6.37 -17.44
C ASN A 232 -1.81 -7.31 -16.58
N LEU A 233 -2.23 -6.84 -15.40
CA LEU A 233 -3.09 -7.59 -14.50
C LEU A 233 -4.48 -6.96 -14.50
N GLN A 234 -5.45 -7.63 -15.14
CA GLN A 234 -6.82 -7.14 -15.28
C GLN A 234 -7.78 -7.95 -14.40
N VAL A 235 -8.88 -7.33 -13.97
CA VAL A 235 -9.97 -8.05 -13.30
C VAL A 235 -10.98 -8.51 -14.35
N LEU A 236 -11.21 -9.82 -14.45
CA LEU A 236 -12.24 -10.39 -15.34
C LEU A 236 -13.59 -10.51 -14.66
N SER A 237 -13.60 -10.86 -13.37
CA SER A 237 -14.80 -10.89 -12.55
C SER A 237 -14.43 -10.84 -11.08
N GLY A 238 -15.40 -10.54 -10.22
CA GLY A 238 -15.23 -10.73 -8.80
C GLY A 238 -16.42 -10.28 -7.97
N GLN A 239 -16.43 -10.73 -6.73
CA GLN A 239 -17.40 -10.38 -5.70
C GLN A 239 -16.73 -10.37 -4.33
N GLY A 240 -17.26 -9.59 -3.39
CA GLY A 240 -16.75 -9.50 -2.04
C GLY A 240 -17.80 -8.96 -1.09
N LEU A 241 -18.03 -9.65 0.03
CA LEU A 241 -18.98 -9.28 1.08
C LEU A 241 -20.39 -9.01 0.51
N GLY A 242 -20.82 -9.82 -0.45
CA GLY A 242 -22.12 -9.69 -1.14
C GLY A 242 -22.19 -8.60 -2.23
N HIS A 243 -21.09 -7.91 -2.53
CA HIS A 243 -21.01 -6.93 -3.61
C HIS A 243 -20.27 -7.50 -4.81
N ILE A 244 -20.85 -7.37 -6.01
CA ILE A 244 -20.23 -7.77 -7.28
C ILE A 244 -19.44 -6.57 -7.82
N ILE A 245 -18.26 -6.80 -8.38
CA ILE A 245 -17.46 -5.76 -9.05
C ILE A 245 -18.27 -5.21 -10.23
N PRO A 246 -18.49 -3.89 -10.33
CA PRO A 246 -19.30 -3.32 -11.41
C PRO A 246 -18.77 -3.68 -12.79
N GLN A 247 -19.66 -4.10 -13.70
CA GLN A 247 -19.27 -4.48 -15.08
C GLN A 247 -18.49 -3.36 -15.78
N LYS A 248 -18.86 -2.10 -15.55
CA LYS A 248 -18.14 -0.94 -16.07
C LYS A 248 -16.64 -0.94 -15.72
N PHE A 249 -16.27 -1.36 -14.50
CA PHE A 249 -14.87 -1.45 -14.10
C PHE A 249 -14.13 -2.56 -14.86
N ILE A 250 -14.80 -3.69 -15.09
CA ILE A 250 -14.27 -4.83 -15.87
C ILE A 250 -14.09 -4.40 -17.34
N ASP A 251 -15.08 -3.70 -17.91
CA ASP A 251 -15.05 -3.20 -19.29
C ASP A 251 -13.95 -2.16 -19.53
N GLU A 252 -13.57 -1.39 -18.50
CA GLU A 252 -12.45 -0.44 -18.56
C GLU A 252 -11.08 -1.13 -18.64
N GLN A 253 -11.00 -2.45 -18.39
CA GLN A 253 -9.78 -3.27 -18.52
C GLN A 253 -8.55 -2.68 -17.83
N TYR A 254 -8.75 -2.05 -16.67
CA TYR A 254 -7.72 -1.34 -15.94
C TYR A 254 -6.56 -2.28 -15.53
N ASN A 255 -5.33 -1.89 -15.85
CA ASN A 255 -4.14 -2.61 -15.38
C ASN A 255 -3.89 -2.30 -13.91
N LEU A 256 -4.11 -3.28 -13.03
CA LEU A 256 -3.87 -3.15 -11.58
C LEU A 256 -2.39 -2.88 -11.23
N LEU A 257 -1.48 -3.08 -12.18
CA LEU A 257 -0.05 -2.78 -12.05
C LEU A 257 0.34 -1.40 -12.62
N GLU A 258 -0.60 -0.58 -13.12
CA GLU A 258 -0.27 0.72 -13.73
C GLU A 258 0.56 1.63 -12.78
N ASP A 259 0.20 1.67 -11.49
CA ASP A 259 0.90 2.47 -10.48
C ASP A 259 2.37 2.05 -10.30
N LEU A 260 2.71 0.78 -10.60
CA LEU A 260 4.09 0.27 -10.56
C LEU A 260 4.92 0.77 -11.75
N TYR A 261 4.29 1.07 -12.88
CA TYR A 261 4.98 1.55 -14.07
C TYR A 261 5.07 3.08 -14.09
N ASN A 262 4.09 3.76 -13.50
CA ASN A 262 4.01 5.22 -13.38
C ASN A 262 4.66 5.76 -12.10
N CYS A 263 5.85 5.25 -11.74
CA CYS A 263 6.59 5.72 -10.58
C CYS A 263 7.02 7.20 -10.72
N ASP A 264 6.82 8.00 -9.68
CA ASP A 264 7.47 9.31 -9.57
C ASP A 264 9.00 9.10 -9.56
N CYS A 265 9.73 10.04 -10.17
CA CYS A 265 11.19 10.03 -10.23
C CYS A 265 11.87 9.97 -8.85
N HIS A 266 11.15 10.29 -7.77
CA HIS A 266 11.62 10.25 -6.38
C HIS A 266 11.17 9.02 -5.58
N ASP A 267 10.35 8.12 -6.13
CA ASP A 267 9.91 6.91 -5.43
C ASP A 267 10.88 5.74 -5.67
N HIS A 268 11.91 5.65 -4.83
CA HIS A 268 12.92 4.59 -4.91
C HIS A 268 12.34 3.18 -4.72
N GLU A 269 11.31 3.02 -3.88
CA GLU A 269 10.68 1.72 -3.63
C GLU A 269 9.93 1.24 -4.88
N CYS A 270 9.20 2.14 -5.54
CA CYS A 270 8.50 1.84 -6.79
C CYS A 270 9.46 1.40 -7.90
N LYS A 271 10.59 2.11 -8.06
CA LYS A 271 11.63 1.73 -9.02
C LYS A 271 12.27 0.37 -8.72
N GLN A 272 12.54 0.07 -7.45
CA GLN A 272 13.08 -1.23 -7.04
C GLN A 272 12.08 -2.36 -7.31
N ALA A 273 10.79 -2.16 -7.00
CA ALA A 273 9.76 -3.15 -7.28
C ALA A 273 9.61 -3.40 -8.79
N ARG A 274 9.63 -2.35 -9.61
CA ARG A 274 9.59 -2.49 -11.07
C ARG A 274 10.82 -3.25 -11.58
N LYS A 275 12.02 -2.88 -11.11
CA LYS A 275 13.26 -3.56 -11.47
C LYS A 275 13.26 -5.04 -11.07
N PHE A 276 12.72 -5.35 -9.90
CA PHE A 276 12.57 -6.74 -9.46
C PHE A 276 11.72 -7.53 -10.45
N LEU A 277 10.53 -7.02 -10.77
CA LEU A 277 9.59 -7.68 -11.69
C LEU A 277 10.15 -7.80 -13.12
N GLU A 278 10.86 -6.78 -13.61
CA GLU A 278 11.55 -6.83 -14.91
C GLU A 278 12.71 -7.84 -14.94
N GLY A 279 13.26 -8.23 -13.79
CA GLY A 279 14.34 -9.20 -13.65
C GLY A 279 13.87 -10.62 -13.32
N LEU A 280 12.55 -10.88 -13.32
CA LEU A 280 12.00 -12.23 -13.18
C LEU A 280 11.73 -12.85 -14.55
N ALA A 281 12.12 -14.11 -14.74
CA ALA A 281 11.68 -14.92 -15.87
C ALA A 281 10.25 -15.42 -15.67
N GLY A 282 9.87 -15.71 -14.41
CA GLY A 282 8.55 -16.22 -14.08
C GLY A 282 8.47 -16.76 -12.66
N VAL A 283 7.26 -17.20 -12.29
CA VAL A 283 6.99 -17.88 -11.02
C VAL A 283 6.25 -19.17 -11.34
N ALA A 284 6.76 -20.29 -10.86
CA ALA A 284 6.14 -21.61 -10.99
C ALA A 284 5.53 -22.03 -9.65
N MET A 285 4.31 -22.56 -9.70
CA MET A 285 3.64 -23.17 -8.55
C MET A 285 3.67 -24.68 -8.72
N GLU A 286 4.54 -25.33 -7.97
CA GLU A 286 4.77 -26.78 -8.03
C GLU A 286 4.17 -27.47 -6.79
N ASP A 287 4.18 -28.80 -6.80
CA ASP A 287 3.69 -29.55 -5.64
C ASP A 287 4.61 -29.32 -4.43
N GLY A 288 4.05 -28.77 -3.35
CA GLY A 288 4.77 -28.46 -2.12
C GLY A 288 5.68 -27.22 -2.15
N GLN A 289 5.82 -26.49 -3.26
CA GLN A 289 6.73 -25.34 -3.35
C GLN A 289 6.34 -24.31 -4.42
N VAL A 290 6.85 -23.09 -4.24
CA VAL A 290 6.84 -22.01 -5.25
C VAL A 290 8.28 -21.73 -5.65
N VAL A 291 8.55 -21.71 -6.96
CA VAL A 291 9.87 -21.42 -7.51
C VAL A 291 9.82 -20.09 -8.25
N VAL A 292 10.72 -19.18 -7.89
CA VAL A 292 10.85 -17.86 -8.51
C VAL A 292 12.12 -17.88 -9.37
N HIS A 293 11.94 -17.75 -10.68
CA HIS A 293 13.03 -17.80 -11.65
C HIS A 293 13.50 -16.38 -12.00
N ALA A 294 14.81 -16.15 -11.96
CA ALA A 294 15.40 -14.92 -12.45
C ALA A 294 15.51 -14.93 -13.99
N ASP A 295 15.43 -13.76 -14.62
CA ASP A 295 15.70 -13.61 -16.05
C ASP A 295 17.17 -13.97 -16.33
N PRO A 296 17.47 -14.96 -17.19
CA PRO A 296 18.85 -15.33 -17.53
C PRO A 296 19.60 -14.22 -18.26
N GLU A 297 18.89 -13.27 -18.87
CA GLU A 297 19.45 -12.13 -19.59
C GLU A 297 18.98 -10.81 -18.95
N PRO A 298 19.50 -10.45 -17.76
CA PRO A 298 19.07 -9.25 -17.06
C PRO A 298 19.39 -8.05 -17.94
N LYS A 299 18.35 -7.34 -18.37
CA LYS A 299 18.48 -6.13 -19.19
C LYS A 299 19.42 -5.19 -18.47
N GLU A 300 20.49 -4.75 -19.14
CA GLU A 300 21.50 -3.85 -18.56
C GLU A 300 20.76 -2.74 -17.81
N ALA A 301 20.96 -2.69 -16.49
CA ALA A 301 20.29 -1.71 -15.66
C ALA A 301 20.80 -0.32 -16.05
N THR A 302 20.06 0.36 -16.94
CA THR A 302 20.36 1.72 -17.41
C THR A 302 20.45 2.73 -16.27
N TYR A 303 19.98 2.35 -15.08
CA TYR A 303 19.90 3.16 -13.87
C TYR A 303 21.24 3.66 -13.31
N TYR A 304 22.35 2.94 -13.49
CA TYR A 304 23.64 3.40 -12.90
C TYR A 304 24.39 4.44 -13.73
N LYS A 305 24.07 4.61 -15.02
CA LYS A 305 24.73 5.64 -15.83
C LYS A 305 24.27 7.07 -15.52
N GLU A 306 23.07 7.27 -14.96
CA GLU A 306 22.55 8.61 -14.70
C GLU A 306 23.12 9.31 -13.45
N HIS A 307 23.66 8.57 -12.48
CA HIS A 307 24.19 9.17 -11.24
C HIS A 307 25.71 9.31 -11.20
N GLU A 308 26.47 8.64 -12.06
CA GLU A 308 27.93 8.83 -12.13
C GLU A 308 28.35 10.14 -12.82
N GLY A 309 27.46 10.78 -13.60
CA GLY A 309 27.72 12.05 -14.28
C GLY A 309 27.40 13.30 -13.47
N HIS A 310 26.57 13.20 -12.43
CA HIS A 310 26.26 14.31 -11.54
C HIS A 310 27.15 14.23 -10.30
N SER A 311 28.44 14.48 -10.51
CA SER A 311 29.30 15.05 -9.48
C SER A 311 28.56 16.28 -8.95
N TRP A 312 27.90 16.12 -7.81
CA TRP A 312 27.47 17.23 -6.99
C TRP A 312 28.76 17.98 -6.66
N HIS A 313 29.07 18.99 -7.47
CA HIS A 313 29.87 20.11 -7.02
C HIS A 313 29.09 20.71 -5.86
N HIS A 314 29.30 20.16 -4.66
CA HIS A 314 29.16 20.87 -3.43
C HIS A 314 30.11 22.05 -3.55
N GLY A 315 29.60 23.12 -4.15
CA GLY A 315 30.17 24.44 -4.00
C GLY A 315 30.22 24.66 -2.50
N HIS A 316 31.40 24.50 -1.93
CA HIS A 316 31.75 24.96 -0.61
C HIS A 316 31.50 26.47 -0.58
N HIS A 317 30.24 26.86 -0.35
CA HIS A 317 29.95 28.20 0.12
C HIS A 317 30.51 28.26 1.54
N GLY A 318 31.74 28.75 1.63
CA GLY A 318 32.40 29.05 2.88
C GLY A 318 31.48 29.91 3.73
N HIS A 319 30.95 29.33 4.79
CA HIS A 319 30.35 30.09 5.87
C HIS A 319 31.46 30.92 6.52
N ARG A 320 31.52 32.19 6.13
CA ARG A 320 32.35 33.22 6.74
C ARG A 320 31.84 33.38 8.18
N HIS A 321 32.51 32.74 9.14
CA HIS A 321 32.32 32.99 10.56
C HIS A 321 32.73 34.44 10.84
N HIS A 322 31.76 35.34 10.90
CA HIS A 322 31.97 36.64 11.52
C HIS A 322 32.04 36.44 13.03
N GLY A 323 33.27 36.45 13.54
CA GLY A 323 33.55 36.53 14.97
C GLY A 323 32.91 37.77 15.58
N LYS A 324 32.14 37.55 16.64
CA LYS A 324 31.92 38.57 17.67
C LYS A 324 32.53 38.05 18.96
N HIS A 325 33.69 38.62 19.28
CA HIS A 325 34.31 38.53 20.59
C HIS A 325 33.34 39.08 21.65
N GLY A 326 32.95 38.22 22.59
CA GLY A 326 32.32 38.57 23.86
C GLY A 326 33.23 38.12 24.99
N LYS A 327 33.82 39.08 25.70
CA LYS A 327 34.81 38.92 26.76
C LYS A 327 34.22 38.28 28.02
N HIS A 328 35.03 37.39 28.61
CA HIS A 328 35.26 37.06 30.02
C HIS A 328 34.18 37.32 31.09
N GLY A 329 33.90 36.25 31.84
CA GLY A 329 33.45 36.30 33.23
C GLY A 329 33.82 35.00 33.95
N HIS A 330 34.94 35.02 34.68
CA HIS A 330 35.37 33.94 35.58
C HIS A 330 34.33 33.71 36.69
N ARG A 331 34.07 32.45 37.03
CA ARG A 331 33.81 32.06 38.42
C ARG A 331 34.25 30.62 38.67
N HIS A 332 35.27 30.49 39.51
CA HIS A 332 35.68 29.25 40.17
C HIS A 332 34.57 28.75 41.10
N GLY A 333 34.50 27.43 41.24
CA GLY A 333 33.66 26.72 42.18
C GLY A 333 34.02 25.24 42.15
N ASP A 334 35.15 24.90 42.76
CA ASP A 334 35.48 23.54 43.18
C ASP A 334 34.45 23.05 44.20
N HIS A 335 34.06 21.76 44.13
CA HIS A 335 34.11 20.82 45.26
C HIS A 335 33.51 19.44 44.91
N HIS A 336 34.36 18.44 45.14
CA HIS A 336 34.13 17.11 45.74
C HIS A 336 33.24 16.03 45.10
N HIS A 337 33.96 14.95 44.74
CA HIS A 337 33.78 13.55 45.14
C HIS A 337 32.39 12.91 45.22
N GLY A 338 32.30 11.79 44.50
CA GLY A 338 31.97 10.51 45.11
C GLY A 338 30.70 9.86 44.60
N GLY A 339 30.81 8.58 44.23
CA GLY A 339 29.66 7.68 44.16
C GLY A 339 29.57 6.88 42.87
N ASP A 340 30.27 5.75 42.84
CA ASP A 340 29.83 4.54 42.14
C ASP A 340 28.34 4.33 42.32
N HIS A 341 27.59 4.15 41.24
CA HIS A 341 26.47 3.22 41.17
C HIS A 341 26.19 2.86 39.70
N GLY A 342 26.46 1.62 39.36
CA GLY A 342 26.04 1.00 38.11
C GLY A 342 24.53 0.88 38.04
N HIS A 343 23.94 1.46 37.00
CA HIS A 343 22.59 1.14 36.57
C HIS A 343 22.58 0.87 35.06
N HIS A 344 22.32 -0.39 34.73
CA HIS A 344 21.93 -0.84 33.40
C HIS A 344 20.61 -0.17 33.00
N HIS A 345 20.68 0.86 32.17
CA HIS A 345 19.51 1.34 31.43
C HIS A 345 19.43 0.62 30.09
N GLY A 346 18.53 -0.36 30.02
CA GLY A 346 18.06 -0.95 28.77
C GLY A 346 17.36 0.11 27.92
N GLY A 347 18.05 0.60 26.89
CA GLY A 347 17.49 1.50 25.89
C GLY A 347 16.47 0.78 25.01
N ARG A 348 15.19 0.82 25.39
CA ARG A 348 14.07 0.52 24.49
C ARG A 348 14.06 1.53 23.35
N ARG A 349 14.58 1.12 22.19
CA ARG A 349 14.40 1.84 20.92
C ARG A 349 12.93 1.74 20.53
N HIS A 350 12.16 2.80 20.75
CA HIS A 350 10.87 2.99 20.10
C HIS A 350 11.11 3.27 18.60
N LEU A 351 11.06 2.22 17.79
CA LEU A 351 10.83 2.33 16.35
C LEU A 351 9.40 2.85 16.13
N ARG A 352 9.26 4.19 16.11
CA ARG A 352 8.04 4.84 15.63
C ARG A 352 8.06 4.72 14.10
N ALA A 353 7.39 3.71 13.57
CA ALA A 353 7.06 3.59 12.17
C ALA A 353 6.24 4.83 11.73
N LYS A 354 6.89 5.79 11.10
CA LYS A 354 6.24 6.78 10.23
C LYS A 354 6.14 6.15 8.84
N ILE A 355 5.21 5.24 8.66
CA ILE A 355 4.88 4.68 7.35
C ILE A 355 3.45 5.13 7.00
N GLY A 356 3.29 5.75 5.82
CA GLY A 356 2.12 5.45 4.99
C GLY A 356 0.91 6.39 4.97
N GLY A 357 1.00 7.67 5.36
CA GLY A 357 -0.15 8.59 5.26
C GLY A 357 -0.74 8.74 3.85
N HIS A 358 0.10 8.65 2.80
CA HIS A 358 -0.35 8.85 1.42
C HIS A 358 -0.85 7.57 0.72
N ARG A 359 -0.39 6.38 1.17
CA ARG A 359 -0.80 5.08 0.59
C ARG A 359 -2.20 4.67 1.03
N HIS A 360 -2.59 4.99 2.27
CA HIS A 360 -3.94 4.72 2.77
C HIS A 360 -5.02 5.51 2.00
N LEU A 361 -4.74 6.75 1.60
CA LEU A 361 -5.70 7.58 0.84
C LEU A 361 -5.97 7.04 -0.57
N LYS A 362 -4.96 6.49 -1.26
CA LYS A 362 -5.13 5.86 -2.58
C LYS A 362 -5.86 4.52 -2.50
N ALA A 363 -5.51 3.67 -1.52
CA ALA A 363 -6.22 2.41 -1.29
C ALA A 363 -7.71 2.66 -0.94
N LEU A 364 -7.99 3.63 -0.06
CA LEU A 364 -9.36 4.08 0.23
C LEU A 364 -10.06 4.68 -1.00
N HIS A 365 -9.33 5.33 -1.91
CA HIS A 365 -9.90 5.85 -3.15
C HIS A 365 -10.27 4.74 -4.13
N MET A 366 -9.43 3.71 -4.29
CA MET A 366 -9.76 2.52 -5.09
C MET A 366 -10.90 1.73 -4.46
N LEU A 367 -10.90 1.50 -3.15
CA LEU A 367 -12.01 0.85 -2.44
C LEU A 367 -13.31 1.64 -2.56
N ARG A 368 -13.24 2.97 -2.54
CA ARG A 368 -14.40 3.84 -2.76
C ARG A 368 -14.88 3.82 -4.22
N LYS A 369 -14.00 3.65 -5.21
CA LYS A 369 -14.37 3.44 -6.62
C LYS A 369 -14.95 2.05 -6.87
N LEU A 370 -14.50 1.03 -6.13
CA LEU A 370 -15.02 -0.34 -6.24
C LEU A 370 -16.36 -0.52 -5.51
N MET A 371 -16.63 0.25 -4.46
CA MET A 371 -17.89 0.21 -3.69
C MET A 371 -18.95 1.23 -4.12
N ALA A 372 -18.64 2.12 -5.07
CA ALA A 372 -19.58 3.11 -5.63
C ALA A 372 -19.96 2.71 -7.05
#